data_AF-A0A1Q4AJD7-F1
#
_entry.id   AF-A0A1Q4AJD7-F1
#
_cell.length_a   1.000
_cell.length_b   1.000
_cell.length_c   1.000
_cell.angle_alpha   90.00
_cell.angle_beta   90.00
_cell.angle_gamma   90.00
#
_symmetry.space_group_name_H-M   'P 1'
#
loop_
_entity.id
_entity.type
_entity.pdbx_description
1 polymer ?
#
loop_
_entity_poly.entity_id
_entity_poly.type
_entity_poly.pdbx_seq_one_letter_code
_entity_poly.pdbx_strand_id
1 'polypeptide(L)'
;MDKAKFFAGLRSRESGVFGTSLSQPQVEGVARIVDEGQSRGMQLRQLAYVLATAYHETGAKMQPVREAGGEKYLRSKPYYPWVGEGLVQVTWEANARKFGASAPGQLMEWPVATRAIFDGMSKGMFTGKRLADYIAGDRVDYVGARRIVNGMDKASLIAGHAKAFETALRAAGYVGQAPEALPTPQPAPPAAVQPAPAMSPASAAPAVPEPPVAGAQVGSTPPQSGASWFARLIFAFLNIFRKGA
;
A
#
# COMPACT_ATOMS: atom_id res chain seq x y z
N MET A 1 11.88 -9.86 -9.43
CA MET A 1 10.72 -9.97 -10.33
C MET A 1 10.72 -8.83 -11.34
N ASP A 2 10.01 -8.97 -12.45
CA ASP A 2 9.78 -7.93 -13.46
C ASP A 2 8.61 -7.02 -13.04
N LYS A 3 8.91 -5.83 -12.51
CA LYS A 3 7.88 -4.85 -12.07
C LYS A 3 7.02 -4.34 -13.24
N ALA A 4 7.55 -4.27 -14.47
CA ALA A 4 6.78 -3.79 -15.62
C ALA A 4 5.69 -4.81 -15.99
N LYS A 5 6.04 -6.11 -16.10
CA LYS A 5 5.06 -7.19 -16.30
C LYS A 5 4.05 -7.28 -15.17
N PHE A 6 4.48 -7.13 -13.92
CA PHE A 6 3.58 -7.13 -12.77
C PHE A 6 2.48 -6.06 -12.90
N PHE A 7 2.87 -4.80 -13.11
CA PHE A 7 1.91 -3.71 -13.27
C PHE A 7 1.12 -3.77 -14.59
N ALA A 8 1.66 -4.39 -15.65
CA ALA A 8 0.89 -4.67 -16.86
C ALA A 8 -0.23 -5.69 -16.59
N GLY A 9 0.06 -6.76 -15.84
CA GLY A 9 -0.94 -7.74 -15.40
C GLY A 9 -2.06 -7.13 -14.55
N LEU A 10 -1.72 -6.24 -13.62
CA LEU A 10 -2.72 -5.52 -12.81
C LEU A 10 -3.63 -4.61 -13.66
N ARG A 11 -3.13 -4.04 -14.75
CA ARG A 11 -3.91 -3.21 -15.71
C ARG A 11 -4.75 -4.01 -16.71
N SER A 12 -4.75 -5.35 -16.65
CA SER A 12 -5.68 -6.15 -17.47
C SER A 12 -7.11 -5.98 -16.97
N ARG A 13 -8.08 -5.86 -17.88
CA ARG A 13 -9.52 -5.89 -17.51
C ARG A 13 -9.91 -7.19 -16.79
N GLU A 14 -9.22 -8.28 -17.10
CA GLU A 14 -9.42 -9.60 -16.52
C GLU A 14 -8.88 -9.72 -15.08
N SER A 15 -8.03 -8.78 -14.64
CA SER A 15 -7.49 -8.80 -13.27
C SER A 15 -8.58 -8.58 -12.22
N GLY A 16 -9.66 -7.86 -12.55
CA GLY A 16 -10.69 -7.45 -11.58
C GLY A 16 -10.18 -6.51 -10.47
N VAL A 17 -8.97 -5.98 -10.59
CA VAL A 17 -8.35 -5.02 -9.67
C VAL A 17 -7.81 -3.81 -10.46
N PHE A 18 -8.01 -2.60 -9.95
CA PHE A 18 -7.62 -1.31 -10.59
C PHE A 18 -8.24 -0.99 -11.97
N GLY A 19 -8.70 -1.96 -12.75
CA GLY A 19 -9.18 -1.75 -14.12
C GLY A 19 -8.02 -1.58 -15.10
N THR A 20 -8.13 -0.66 -16.05
CA THR A 20 -7.12 -0.48 -17.11
C THR A 20 -5.97 0.47 -16.77
N SER A 21 -5.98 1.10 -15.59
CA SER A 21 -4.96 2.07 -15.18
C SER A 21 -4.74 2.05 -13.67
N LEU A 22 -3.56 2.49 -13.24
CA LEU A 22 -3.26 2.78 -11.84
C LEU A 22 -2.78 4.22 -11.76
N SER A 23 -3.23 4.95 -10.76
CA SER A 23 -2.65 6.26 -10.40
C SER A 23 -1.24 6.08 -9.82
N GLN A 24 -0.43 7.13 -9.89
CA GLN A 24 0.94 7.10 -9.36
C GLN A 24 1.01 6.70 -7.87
N PRO A 25 0.15 7.21 -6.96
CA PRO A 25 0.09 6.73 -5.57
C PRO A 25 -0.25 5.25 -5.43
N GLN A 26 -1.09 4.68 -6.32
CA GLN A 26 -1.37 3.24 -6.30
C GLN A 26 -0.15 2.43 -6.74
N VAL A 27 0.57 2.87 -7.79
CA VAL A 27 1.81 2.22 -8.24
C VAL A 27 2.85 2.21 -7.11
N GLU A 28 3.10 3.35 -6.47
CA GLU A 28 4.04 3.45 -5.35
C GLU A 28 3.63 2.59 -4.15
N GLY A 29 2.35 2.63 -3.78
CA GLY A 29 1.84 1.91 -2.63
C GLY A 29 1.91 0.39 -2.80
N VAL A 30 1.51 -0.10 -3.98
CA VAL A 30 1.69 -1.50 -4.39
C VAL A 30 3.18 -1.86 -4.40
N ALA A 31 4.04 -1.02 -4.99
CA ALA A 31 5.47 -1.29 -5.06
C ALA A 31 6.11 -1.41 -3.67
N ARG A 32 5.80 -0.51 -2.73
CA ARG A 32 6.28 -0.58 -1.33
C ARG A 32 5.85 -1.88 -0.64
N ILE A 33 4.61 -2.33 -0.82
CA ILE A 33 4.14 -3.61 -0.26
C ILE A 33 4.85 -4.80 -0.91
N VAL A 34 5.07 -4.79 -2.22
CA VAL A 34 5.83 -5.86 -2.89
C VAL A 34 7.29 -5.90 -2.44
N ASP A 35 7.94 -4.75 -2.33
CA ASP A 35 9.35 -4.66 -1.93
C ASP A 35 9.56 -5.09 -0.47
N GLU A 36 8.64 -4.74 0.43
CA GLU A 36 8.60 -5.23 1.82
C GLU A 36 8.31 -6.75 1.89
N GLY A 37 7.42 -7.26 1.03
CA GLY A 37 7.19 -8.70 0.92
C GLY A 37 8.42 -9.45 0.43
N GLN A 38 9.13 -8.88 -0.55
CA GLN A 38 10.35 -9.45 -1.10
C GLN A 38 11.48 -9.41 -0.05
N SER A 39 11.73 -8.28 0.62
CA SER A 39 12.79 -8.15 1.63
C SER A 39 12.63 -9.13 2.81
N ARG A 40 11.39 -9.51 3.12
CA ARG A 40 11.03 -10.50 4.15
C ARG A 40 11.10 -11.96 3.69
N GLY A 41 11.39 -12.22 2.41
CA GLY A 41 11.34 -13.57 1.84
C GLY A 41 9.92 -14.17 1.84
N MET A 42 8.87 -13.35 1.67
CA MET A 42 7.49 -13.82 1.76
C MET A 42 7.11 -14.65 0.54
N GLN A 43 6.48 -15.81 0.79
CA GLN A 43 5.98 -16.71 -0.26
C GLN A 43 4.97 -15.97 -1.17
N LEU A 44 5.05 -16.21 -2.49
CA LEU A 44 4.22 -15.57 -3.53
C LEU A 44 2.74 -15.46 -3.13
N ARG A 45 2.15 -16.59 -2.71
CA ARG A 45 0.73 -16.69 -2.35
C ARG A 45 0.37 -15.91 -1.08
N GLN A 46 1.29 -15.83 -0.13
CA GLN A 46 1.10 -15.02 1.08
C GLN A 46 1.16 -13.52 0.74
N LEU A 47 2.11 -13.10 -0.09
CA LEU A 47 2.19 -11.72 -0.57
C LEU A 47 0.96 -11.32 -1.41
N ALA A 48 0.46 -12.22 -2.26
CA ALA A 48 -0.77 -12.02 -3.02
C ALA A 48 -1.97 -11.74 -2.09
N TYR A 49 -2.06 -12.45 -0.97
CA TYR A 49 -3.11 -12.24 0.03
C TYR A 49 -2.93 -10.95 0.85
N VAL A 50 -1.69 -10.57 1.17
CA VAL A 50 -1.36 -9.29 1.80
C VAL A 50 -1.75 -8.11 0.89
N LEU A 51 -1.42 -8.18 -0.40
CA LEU A 51 -1.82 -7.17 -1.40
C LEU A 51 -3.34 -7.08 -1.56
N ALA A 52 -4.04 -8.23 -1.61
CA ALA A 52 -5.50 -8.28 -1.67
C ALA A 52 -6.16 -7.66 -0.43
N THR A 53 -5.58 -7.89 0.74
CA THR A 53 -6.03 -7.30 2.00
C THR A 53 -5.85 -5.78 1.96
N ALA A 54 -4.63 -5.28 1.66
CA ALA A 54 -4.39 -3.85 1.53
C ALA A 54 -5.30 -3.19 0.47
N TYR A 55 -5.54 -3.85 -0.67
CA TYR A 55 -6.45 -3.36 -1.70
C TYR A 55 -7.87 -3.20 -1.18
N HIS A 56 -8.39 -4.20 -0.46
CA HIS A 56 -9.74 -4.15 0.09
C HIS A 56 -9.87 -3.11 1.20
N GLU A 57 -8.99 -3.15 2.20
CA GLU A 57 -9.07 -2.32 3.40
C GLU A 57 -8.81 -0.82 3.11
N THR A 58 -8.00 -0.50 2.11
CA THR A 58 -7.70 0.90 1.71
C THR A 58 -8.68 1.47 0.67
N GLY A 59 -9.64 0.67 0.17
CA GLY A 59 -10.53 1.05 -0.92
C GLY A 59 -9.78 1.29 -2.23
N ALA A 60 -8.95 0.33 -2.62
CA ALA A 60 -8.06 0.33 -3.78
C ALA A 60 -6.99 1.44 -3.82
N LYS A 61 -6.86 2.29 -2.79
CA LYS A 61 -5.86 3.37 -2.74
C LYS A 61 -4.43 2.85 -2.61
N MET A 62 -4.24 1.70 -1.98
CA MET A 62 -2.93 1.07 -1.70
C MET A 62 -1.98 1.94 -0.87
N GLN A 63 -2.53 2.93 -0.16
CA GLN A 63 -1.82 3.82 0.75
C GLN A 63 -2.38 3.61 2.17
N PRO A 64 -1.61 3.87 3.23
CA PRO A 64 -2.16 4.02 4.57
C PRO A 64 -3.33 5.00 4.56
N VAL A 65 -4.46 4.63 5.18
CA VAL A 65 -5.67 5.47 5.24
C VAL A 65 -6.15 5.63 6.68
N ARG A 66 -6.77 6.77 6.97
CA ARG A 66 -7.44 7.05 8.24
C ARG A 66 -8.95 6.88 8.08
N GLU A 67 -9.63 6.45 9.14
CA GLU A 67 -11.08 6.21 9.18
C GLU A 67 -11.82 7.43 8.62
N ALA A 68 -12.68 7.18 7.64
CA ALA A 68 -13.43 8.23 6.98
C ALA A 68 -14.53 8.78 7.90
N GLY A 69 -14.55 10.09 8.08
CA GLY A 69 -15.58 10.80 8.83
C GLY A 69 -15.12 12.18 9.27
N GLY A 70 -16.08 13.06 9.60
CA GLY A 70 -15.77 14.35 10.22
C GLY A 70 -15.23 14.16 11.64
N GLU A 71 -14.40 15.09 12.11
CA GLU A 71 -13.72 14.99 13.41
C GLU A 71 -14.71 14.84 14.59
N LYS A 72 -15.92 15.42 14.52
CA LYS A 72 -17.00 15.20 15.49
C LYS A 72 -17.46 13.73 15.57
N TYR A 73 -17.53 13.03 14.43
CA TYR A 73 -17.90 11.62 14.36
C TYR A 73 -16.75 10.72 14.85
N LEU A 74 -15.50 11.10 14.59
CA LEU A 74 -14.35 10.36 15.09
C LEU A 74 -14.19 10.52 16.61
N ARG A 75 -14.45 11.71 17.16
CA ARG A 75 -14.43 11.98 18.62
C ARG A 75 -15.53 11.29 19.41
N SER A 76 -16.61 10.84 18.78
CA SER A 76 -17.63 10.02 19.46
C SER A 76 -17.28 8.53 19.52
N LYS A 77 -16.15 8.10 18.93
CA LYS A 77 -15.69 6.71 18.99
C LYS A 77 -15.03 6.38 20.33
N PRO A 78 -15.29 5.20 20.92
CA PRO A 78 -14.71 4.80 22.19
C PRO A 78 -13.19 4.55 22.13
N TYR A 79 -12.63 4.48 20.92
CA TYR A 79 -11.20 4.31 20.64
C TYR A 79 -10.47 5.61 20.26
N TYR A 80 -11.16 6.75 20.17
CA TYR A 80 -10.51 8.04 19.89
C TYR A 80 -9.46 8.37 20.97
N PRO A 81 -8.27 8.90 20.62
CA PRO A 81 -7.82 9.37 19.30
C PRO A 81 -7.31 8.27 18.33
N TRP A 82 -7.23 7.02 18.77
CA TRP A 82 -6.69 5.87 18.04
C TRP A 82 -7.75 5.25 17.09
N VAL A 83 -8.15 6.05 16.11
CA VAL A 83 -9.11 5.67 15.05
C VAL A 83 -8.51 4.69 14.05
N GLY A 84 -9.34 4.13 13.16
CA GLY A 84 -8.89 3.13 12.18
C GLY A 84 -7.82 3.69 11.24
N GLU A 85 -6.59 3.20 11.33
CA GLU A 85 -5.46 3.74 10.57
C GLU A 85 -4.62 2.66 9.86
N GLY A 86 -3.87 3.08 8.84
CA GLY A 86 -2.92 2.23 8.11
C GLY A 86 -3.55 1.40 6.99
N LEU A 87 -2.81 0.35 6.58
CA LEU A 87 -3.19 -0.54 5.46
C LEU A 87 -4.27 -1.56 5.81
N VAL A 88 -4.64 -1.69 7.09
CA VAL A 88 -5.60 -2.67 7.63
C VAL A 88 -6.46 -2.08 8.76
N GLN A 89 -6.68 -0.76 8.76
CA GLN A 89 -7.61 -0.05 9.66
C GLN A 89 -7.51 -0.44 11.15
N VAL A 90 -6.28 -0.48 11.68
CA VAL A 90 -6.04 -0.79 13.10
C VAL A 90 -6.67 0.29 13.98
N THR A 91 -7.51 -0.12 14.93
CA THR A 91 -8.15 0.75 15.94
C THR A 91 -7.63 0.42 17.34
N TRP A 92 -7.81 1.36 18.27
CA TRP A 92 -7.38 1.31 19.68
C TRP A 92 -5.87 1.41 19.93
N GLU A 93 -5.53 2.13 21.00
CA GLU A 93 -4.17 2.30 21.51
C GLU A 93 -3.42 0.98 21.69
N ALA A 94 -4.03 0.03 22.39
CA ALA A 94 -3.41 -1.25 22.71
C ALA A 94 -3.01 -2.05 21.47
N ASN A 95 -3.74 -1.91 20.35
CA ASN A 95 -3.36 -2.56 19.10
C ASN A 95 -2.31 -1.75 18.33
N ALA A 96 -2.43 -0.42 18.26
CA ALA A 96 -1.44 0.43 17.60
C ALA A 96 -0.04 0.26 18.24
N ARG A 97 0.02 0.15 19.58
CA ARG A 97 1.26 -0.10 20.34
C ARG A 97 1.91 -1.44 20.00
N LYS A 98 1.15 -2.50 19.65
CA LYS A 98 1.71 -3.79 19.20
C LYS A 98 2.60 -3.65 17.95
N PHE A 99 2.37 -2.64 17.13
CA PHE A 99 3.11 -2.39 15.89
C PHE A 99 4.17 -1.28 16.01
N GLY A 100 4.34 -0.74 17.23
CA GLY A 100 5.35 0.27 17.56
C GLY A 100 4.88 1.71 17.45
N ALA A 101 3.57 1.98 17.38
CA ALA A 101 3.06 3.34 17.50
C ALA A 101 3.21 3.87 18.93
N SER A 102 3.89 5.00 19.10
CA SER A 102 3.98 5.77 20.34
C SER A 102 2.87 6.82 20.47
N ALA A 103 2.32 7.30 19.35
CA ALA A 103 1.27 8.32 19.28
C ALA A 103 0.21 8.00 18.19
N PRO A 104 -1.03 8.56 18.30
CA PRO A 104 -2.06 8.46 17.24
C PRO A 104 -1.57 9.04 15.92
N GLY A 105 -2.14 8.61 14.79
CA GLY A 105 -1.73 9.02 13.45
C GLY A 105 -0.53 8.24 12.90
N GLN A 106 0.34 7.67 13.74
CA GLN A 106 1.56 7.01 13.27
C GLN A 106 1.32 5.75 12.44
N LEU A 107 0.13 5.14 12.48
CA LEU A 107 -0.25 4.05 11.58
C LEU A 107 -0.46 4.53 10.13
N MET A 108 -0.53 5.84 9.87
CA MET A 108 -0.43 6.44 8.54
C MET A 108 1.00 6.39 7.97
N GLU A 109 2.00 6.26 8.83
CA GLU A 109 3.40 6.20 8.40
C GLU A 109 3.79 4.81 7.93
N TRP A 110 4.41 4.75 6.75
CA TRP A 110 4.78 3.49 6.08
C TRP A 110 5.48 2.47 7.00
N PRO A 111 6.47 2.82 7.85
CA PRO A 111 7.15 1.85 8.71
C PRO A 111 6.25 1.18 9.76
N VAL A 112 5.18 1.84 10.22
CA VAL A 112 4.22 1.27 11.18
C VAL A 112 3.11 0.54 10.43
N ALA A 113 2.66 1.09 9.29
CA ALA A 113 1.65 0.48 8.43
C ALA A 113 2.11 -0.86 7.84
N THR A 114 3.37 -0.99 7.41
CA THR A 114 3.92 -2.26 6.92
C THR A 114 4.08 -3.27 8.05
N ARG A 115 4.60 -2.87 9.22
CA ARG A 115 4.62 -3.74 10.41
C ARG A 115 3.21 -4.24 10.75
N ALA A 116 2.21 -3.36 10.76
CA ALA A 116 0.83 -3.74 11.04
C ALA A 116 0.32 -4.84 10.09
N ILE A 117 0.40 -4.65 8.77
CA ILE A 117 -0.10 -5.66 7.83
C ILE A 117 0.78 -6.92 7.79
N PHE A 118 2.11 -6.80 7.71
CA PHE A 118 3.01 -7.94 7.56
C PHE A 118 3.14 -8.76 8.85
N ASP A 119 3.48 -8.13 9.97
CA ASP A 119 3.64 -8.86 11.25
C ASP A 119 2.27 -9.29 11.78
N GLY A 120 1.25 -8.43 11.65
CA GLY A 120 -0.11 -8.75 12.09
C GLY A 120 -0.68 -10.00 11.41
N MET A 121 -0.50 -10.12 10.09
CA MET A 121 -0.96 -11.29 9.34
C MET A 121 -0.03 -12.50 9.46
N SER A 122 1.29 -12.32 9.56
CA SER A 122 2.25 -13.44 9.64
C SER A 122 2.30 -14.07 11.04
N LYS A 123 2.25 -13.23 12.09
CA LYS A 123 2.35 -13.64 13.50
C LYS A 123 0.99 -13.77 14.18
N GLY A 124 -0.10 -13.36 13.51
CA GLY A 124 -1.47 -13.50 14.01
C GLY A 124 -1.83 -12.49 15.10
N MET A 125 -1.19 -11.32 15.13
CA MET A 125 -1.32 -10.32 16.21
C MET A 125 -2.69 -9.62 16.26
N PHE A 126 -3.52 -9.88 15.24
CA PHE A 126 -4.95 -9.58 15.23
C PHE A 126 -5.71 -10.70 15.95
N THR A 127 -6.19 -11.73 15.24
CA THR A 127 -7.16 -12.73 15.74
C THR A 127 -6.53 -14.00 16.32
N GLY A 128 -5.21 -14.07 16.42
CA GLY A 128 -4.46 -15.31 16.68
C GLY A 128 -4.35 -16.24 15.45
N LYS A 129 -4.92 -15.88 14.29
CA LYS A 129 -4.81 -16.66 13.04
C LYS A 129 -3.76 -16.04 12.12
N ARG A 130 -2.97 -16.89 11.45
CA ARG A 130 -1.78 -16.52 10.67
C ARG A 130 -1.93 -16.87 9.20
N LEU A 131 -1.15 -16.22 8.34
CA LEU A 131 -1.01 -16.58 6.92
C LEU A 131 -0.69 -18.08 6.74
N ALA A 132 0.25 -18.62 7.51
CA ALA A 132 0.65 -20.04 7.46
C ALA A 132 -0.48 -21.01 7.85
N ASP A 133 -1.50 -20.56 8.59
CA ASP A 133 -2.63 -21.41 8.98
C ASP A 133 -3.59 -21.70 7.81
N TYR A 134 -3.50 -20.94 6.71
CA TYR A 134 -4.33 -21.05 5.51
C TYR A 134 -3.55 -21.18 4.20
N ILE A 135 -2.35 -20.61 4.14
CA ILE A 135 -1.51 -20.49 2.93
C ILE A 135 -0.11 -20.97 3.27
N ALA A 136 0.20 -22.23 2.96
CA ALA A 136 1.48 -22.86 3.24
C ALA A 136 1.74 -24.03 2.28
N GLY A 137 2.89 -24.02 1.61
CA GLY A 137 3.21 -25.02 0.58
C GLY A 137 2.14 -25.01 -0.53
N ASP A 138 1.57 -26.18 -0.80
CA ASP A 138 0.50 -26.34 -1.80
C ASP A 138 -0.90 -26.00 -1.29
N ARG A 139 -1.07 -25.78 0.02
CA ARG A 139 -2.36 -25.37 0.59
C ARG A 139 -2.60 -23.88 0.40
N VAL A 140 -3.75 -23.52 -0.17
CA VAL A 140 -4.12 -22.14 -0.51
C VAL A 140 -5.60 -21.87 -0.20
N ASP A 141 -5.90 -21.47 1.03
CA ASP A 141 -7.27 -21.06 1.42
C ASP A 141 -7.39 -19.55 1.59
N TYR A 142 -7.43 -18.81 0.47
CA TYR A 142 -7.64 -17.35 0.49
C TYR A 142 -9.01 -16.93 1.06
N VAL A 143 -10.01 -17.81 1.03
CA VAL A 143 -11.34 -17.50 1.58
C VAL A 143 -11.28 -17.57 3.11
N GLY A 144 -10.76 -18.67 3.66
CA GLY A 144 -10.62 -18.85 5.10
C GLY A 144 -9.58 -17.92 5.74
N ALA A 145 -8.56 -17.50 4.98
CA ALA A 145 -7.56 -16.51 5.39
C ALA A 145 -8.16 -15.15 5.80
N ARG A 146 -9.42 -14.84 5.46
CA ARG A 146 -10.07 -13.61 5.93
C ARG A 146 -10.09 -13.51 7.46
N ARG A 147 -10.17 -14.67 8.14
CA ARG A 147 -10.11 -14.83 9.60
C ARG A 147 -8.84 -14.29 10.25
N ILE A 148 -7.78 -14.02 9.49
CA ILE A 148 -6.55 -13.38 9.96
C ILE A 148 -6.82 -11.95 10.44
N VAL A 149 -7.67 -11.19 9.73
CA VAL A 149 -7.90 -9.75 10.00
C VAL A 149 -9.28 -9.50 10.60
N ASN A 150 -10.31 -10.22 10.16
CA ASN A 150 -11.71 -9.97 10.56
C ASN A 150 -12.57 -11.25 10.42
N GLY A 151 -13.86 -11.18 10.72
CA GLY A 151 -14.84 -12.20 10.35
C GLY A 151 -15.00 -12.36 8.83
N MET A 152 -15.85 -13.31 8.41
CA MET A 152 -15.93 -13.78 7.02
C MET A 152 -16.59 -12.82 6.00
N ASP A 153 -16.91 -11.58 6.36
CA ASP A 153 -17.45 -10.63 5.36
C ASP A 153 -16.43 -10.35 4.25
N LYS A 154 -16.95 -10.25 3.02
CA LYS A 154 -16.23 -10.11 1.76
C LYS A 154 -15.14 -11.16 1.49
N ALA A 155 -15.08 -12.26 2.24
CA ALA A 155 -14.02 -13.27 2.11
C ALA A 155 -13.82 -13.77 0.65
N SER A 156 -14.90 -14.11 -0.05
CA SER A 156 -14.84 -14.56 -1.46
C SER A 156 -14.37 -13.46 -2.43
N LEU A 157 -14.71 -12.19 -2.17
CA LEU A 157 -14.28 -11.04 -2.98
C LEU A 157 -12.77 -10.79 -2.80
N ILE A 158 -12.30 -10.81 -1.55
CA ILE A 158 -10.88 -10.65 -1.21
C ILE A 158 -10.06 -11.83 -1.76
N ALA A 159 -10.60 -13.05 -1.71
CA ALA A 159 -9.99 -14.21 -2.37
C ALA A 159 -9.90 -14.06 -3.91
N GLY A 160 -10.86 -13.39 -4.53
CA GLY A 160 -10.79 -12.98 -5.94
C GLY A 160 -9.62 -12.03 -6.20
N HIS A 161 -9.49 -10.97 -5.40
CA HIS A 161 -8.34 -10.05 -5.48
C HIS A 161 -7.00 -10.78 -5.27
N ALA A 162 -6.93 -11.73 -4.33
CA ALA A 162 -5.71 -12.51 -4.07
C ALA A 162 -5.30 -13.37 -5.28
N LYS A 163 -6.25 -13.99 -5.98
CA LYS A 163 -5.98 -14.70 -7.24
C LYS A 163 -5.42 -13.77 -8.32
N ALA A 164 -5.95 -12.55 -8.44
CA ALA A 164 -5.44 -11.56 -9.39
C ALA A 164 -3.99 -11.15 -9.10
N PHE A 165 -3.68 -10.86 -7.84
CA PHE A 165 -2.30 -10.55 -7.42
C PHE A 165 -1.37 -11.77 -7.57
N GLU A 166 -1.82 -13.00 -7.28
CA GLU A 166 -1.03 -14.22 -7.53
C GLU A 166 -0.68 -14.38 -9.01
N THR A 167 -1.65 -14.23 -9.91
CA THR A 167 -1.43 -14.31 -11.36
C THR A 167 -0.42 -13.26 -11.82
N ALA A 168 -0.56 -12.00 -11.38
CA ALA A 168 0.37 -10.93 -11.74
C ALA A 168 1.79 -11.16 -11.19
N LEU A 169 1.92 -11.55 -9.91
CA LEU A 169 3.22 -11.88 -9.29
C LEU A 169 3.91 -13.05 -9.99
N ARG A 170 3.14 -14.08 -10.38
CA ARG A 170 3.63 -15.25 -11.11
C ARG A 170 4.11 -14.89 -12.51
N ALA A 171 3.33 -14.11 -13.26
CA ALA A 171 3.72 -13.61 -14.59
C ALA A 171 4.97 -12.70 -14.55
N ALA A 172 5.19 -12.02 -13.43
CA ALA A 172 6.38 -11.21 -13.17
C ALA A 172 7.61 -12.02 -12.69
N GLY A 173 7.49 -13.33 -12.48
CA GLY A 173 8.60 -14.13 -11.94
C GLY A 173 8.97 -13.74 -10.50
N TYR A 174 7.98 -13.49 -9.64
CA TYR A 174 8.21 -13.36 -8.20
C TYR A 174 8.44 -14.74 -7.57
N VAL A 175 9.60 -14.93 -6.93
CA VAL A 175 10.00 -16.23 -6.33
C VAL A 175 10.01 -16.22 -4.80
N GLY A 176 9.71 -15.08 -4.15
CA GLY A 176 9.66 -14.99 -2.69
C GLY A 176 11.01 -15.05 -1.98
N GLN A 177 12.12 -14.91 -2.69
CA GLN A 177 13.44 -14.72 -2.08
C GLN A 177 13.63 -13.24 -1.72
N ALA A 178 14.10 -13.00 -0.49
CA ALA A 178 14.84 -11.78 -0.21
C ALA A 178 16.07 -11.74 -1.13
N PRO A 179 16.51 -10.56 -1.61
CA PRO A 179 17.79 -10.47 -2.27
C PRO A 179 18.85 -11.09 -1.35
N GLU A 180 19.69 -11.99 -1.88
CA GLU A 180 20.92 -12.32 -1.20
C GLU A 180 21.62 -11.00 -0.86
N ALA A 181 22.04 -10.84 0.39
CA ALA A 181 22.83 -9.69 0.77
C ALA A 181 24.08 -9.71 -0.10
N LEU A 182 24.20 -8.73 -1.00
CA LEU A 182 25.41 -8.59 -1.81
C LEU A 182 26.61 -8.62 -0.86
N PRO A 183 27.66 -9.41 -1.14
CA PRO A 183 28.86 -9.35 -0.33
C PRO A 183 29.32 -7.90 -0.27
N THR A 184 29.44 -7.36 0.95
CA THR A 184 29.79 -5.95 1.16
C THR A 184 31.04 -5.63 0.36
N PRO A 185 31.01 -4.62 -0.54
CA PRO A 185 32.21 -4.19 -1.25
C PRO A 185 33.28 -3.84 -0.21
N GLN A 186 34.35 -4.63 -0.18
CA GLN A 186 35.55 -4.27 0.57
C GLN A 186 36.00 -2.89 0.06
N PRO A 187 36.22 -1.89 0.93
CA PRO A 187 36.51 -0.54 0.49
C PRO A 187 37.76 -0.56 -0.39
N ALA A 188 37.59 -0.14 -1.64
CA ALA A 188 38.71 -0.01 -2.58
C ALA A 188 39.71 1.01 -2.03
N PRO A 189 41.03 0.82 -2.25
CA PRO A 189 42.02 1.84 -1.91
C PRO A 189 41.65 3.18 -2.56
N PRO A 190 41.86 4.32 -1.88
CA PRO A 190 41.47 5.62 -2.42
C PRO A 190 42.19 5.90 -3.74
N ALA A 191 41.41 6.11 -4.80
CA ALA A 191 41.93 6.47 -6.11
C ALA A 191 42.67 7.81 -6.03
N ALA A 192 43.84 7.90 -6.66
CA ALA A 192 44.63 9.13 -6.69
C ALA A 192 43.86 10.26 -7.39
N VAL A 193 43.79 11.42 -6.74
CA VAL A 193 43.12 12.61 -7.27
C VAL A 193 43.93 13.15 -8.45
N GLN A 194 43.34 13.17 -9.65
CA GLN A 194 43.87 13.94 -10.77
C GLN A 194 43.25 15.35 -10.76
N PRO A 195 44.03 16.43 -10.97
CA PRO A 195 43.50 17.78 -10.97
C PRO A 195 42.66 18.06 -12.23
N ALA A 196 41.56 18.79 -12.05
CA ALA A 196 40.65 19.14 -13.15
C ALA A 196 41.27 20.19 -14.09
N PRO A 197 41.07 20.08 -15.43
CA PRO A 197 41.47 21.12 -16.37
C PRO A 197 40.56 22.36 -16.29
N ALA A 198 41.13 23.53 -16.53
CA ALA A 198 40.47 24.82 -16.37
C ALA A 198 39.41 25.10 -17.46
N MET A 199 38.33 25.79 -17.07
CA MET A 199 37.33 26.34 -18.00
C MET A 199 37.72 27.74 -18.48
N SER A 200 37.50 28.01 -19.78
CA SER A 200 37.49 29.35 -20.38
C SER A 200 36.09 29.69 -20.94
N PRO A 201 35.73 30.98 -21.10
CA PRO A 201 34.33 31.38 -20.90
C PRO A 201 33.56 31.86 -22.15
N ALA A 202 32.25 32.05 -21.90
CA ALA A 202 31.31 32.99 -22.53
C ALA A 202 30.63 32.64 -23.88
N SER A 203 29.30 32.70 -23.86
CA SER A 203 28.54 33.65 -24.69
C SER A 203 27.20 33.99 -24.01
N ALA A 204 26.70 35.21 -24.23
CA ALA A 204 25.49 35.74 -23.58
C ALA A 204 24.21 35.50 -24.40
N ALA A 205 23.06 35.56 -23.74
CA ALA A 205 21.73 35.58 -24.37
C ALA A 205 20.97 36.87 -23.99
N PRO A 206 20.23 37.50 -24.91
CA PRO A 206 19.52 38.76 -24.65
C PRO A 206 18.12 38.56 -24.03
N ALA A 207 17.63 39.59 -23.35
CA ALA A 207 16.29 39.63 -22.75
C ALA A 207 15.23 40.27 -23.70
N VAL A 208 13.97 39.84 -23.58
CA VAL A 208 12.78 40.41 -24.25
C VAL A 208 11.58 40.33 -23.26
N PRO A 209 10.62 41.29 -23.22
CA PRO A 209 9.87 41.59 -21.98
C PRO A 209 8.37 41.19 -21.92
N GLU A 210 7.77 41.35 -20.74
CA GLU A 210 6.31 41.51 -20.45
C GLU A 210 5.72 42.77 -21.14
N PRO A 211 4.38 42.95 -21.35
CA PRO A 211 3.24 42.76 -20.40
C PRO A 211 1.90 42.32 -21.13
N PRO A 212 0.64 42.66 -20.75
CA PRO A 212 0.03 43.26 -19.53
C PRO A 212 -1.22 42.52 -18.97
N VAL A 213 -1.94 43.16 -18.03
CA VAL A 213 -3.04 42.60 -17.21
C VAL A 213 -4.46 42.99 -17.68
N ALA A 214 -5.35 42.00 -17.88
CA ALA A 214 -6.83 42.07 -17.91
C ALA A 214 -7.44 40.64 -17.86
N GLY A 215 -8.72 40.37 -17.55
CA GLY A 215 -9.78 41.22 -16.97
C GLY A 215 -11.21 40.66 -17.11
N ALA A 216 -11.74 39.97 -16.08
CA ALA A 216 -13.13 39.53 -15.83
C ALA A 216 -13.94 38.74 -16.92
N GLN A 217 -14.46 37.55 -16.59
CA GLN A 217 -15.91 37.30 -16.35
C GLN A 217 -16.27 35.82 -16.10
N VAL A 218 -17.53 35.59 -15.71
CA VAL A 218 -18.11 34.34 -15.19
C VAL A 218 -18.60 33.42 -16.31
N GLY A 219 -18.38 32.11 -16.19
CA GLY A 219 -18.99 31.09 -17.05
C GLY A 219 -19.14 29.75 -16.33
N SER A 220 -20.36 29.39 -15.95
CA SER A 220 -20.67 28.19 -15.17
C SER A 220 -21.37 27.11 -16.01
N THR A 221 -20.69 25.99 -16.26
CA THR A 221 -21.30 24.73 -16.74
C THR A 221 -20.54 23.53 -16.19
N PRO A 222 -21.19 22.61 -15.45
CA PRO A 222 -20.54 21.40 -14.97
C PRO A 222 -20.50 20.32 -16.08
N PRO A 223 -19.37 19.64 -16.32
CA PRO A 223 -19.36 18.45 -17.16
C PRO A 223 -20.07 17.30 -16.44
N GLN A 224 -21.06 16.70 -17.10
CA GLN A 224 -21.69 15.47 -16.63
C GLN A 224 -20.64 14.34 -16.60
N SER A 225 -20.26 13.90 -15.40
CA SER A 225 -19.46 12.68 -15.24
C SER A 225 -20.40 11.50 -14.95
N GLY A 226 -20.39 10.51 -15.86
CA GLY A 226 -21.04 9.23 -15.60
C GLY A 226 -20.34 8.51 -14.45
N ALA A 227 -20.91 8.62 -13.25
CA ALA A 227 -20.35 8.03 -12.05
C ALA A 227 -20.32 6.50 -12.16
N SER A 228 -19.13 5.96 -12.37
CA SER A 228 -18.85 4.52 -12.31
C SER A 228 -19.30 3.94 -10.96
N TRP A 229 -19.87 2.74 -11.00
CA TRP A 229 -20.53 2.02 -9.90
C TRP A 229 -19.67 1.70 -8.66
N PHE A 230 -18.42 2.18 -8.59
CA PHE A 230 -17.45 1.86 -7.54
C PHE A 230 -17.45 2.79 -6.31
N ALA A 231 -18.24 3.87 -6.31
CA ALA A 231 -18.35 4.79 -5.18
C ALA A 231 -19.41 4.34 -4.16
N ARG A 232 -19.19 3.22 -3.46
CA ARG A 232 -19.95 2.87 -2.25
C ARG A 232 -19.05 2.62 -1.05
N LEU A 233 -19.04 3.62 -0.16
CA LEU A 233 -18.72 3.59 1.26
C LEU A 233 -18.20 2.25 1.80
N ILE A 234 -16.88 2.16 2.01
CA ILE A 234 -16.32 1.17 2.95
C ILE A 234 -16.69 1.66 4.36
N PHE A 235 -17.84 1.19 4.84
CA PHE A 235 -18.25 1.39 6.22
C PHE A 235 -17.30 0.60 7.13
N ALA A 236 -16.49 1.36 7.87
CA ALA A 236 -15.80 1.02 9.12
C ALA A 236 -15.60 -0.49 9.42
N PHE A 237 -14.34 -0.93 9.39
CA PHE A 237 -13.91 -2.20 9.99
C PHE A 237 -13.90 -2.12 11.53
N LEU A 238 -15.09 -1.92 12.09
CA LEU A 238 -15.39 -1.62 13.50
C LEU A 238 -15.13 -2.78 14.49
N ASN A 239 -14.58 -3.91 14.01
CA ASN A 239 -14.43 -5.16 14.76
C ASN A 239 -12.98 -5.63 14.89
N ILE A 240 -11.98 -4.78 14.62
CA ILE A 240 -10.57 -5.07 14.94
C ILE A 240 -10.34 -4.82 16.45
N PHE A 241 -11.03 -5.64 17.25
CA PHE A 241 -11.05 -5.80 18.71
C PHE A 241 -11.90 -4.80 19.51
N ARG A 242 -12.73 -5.33 20.42
CA ARG A 242 -13.17 -4.64 21.64
C ARG A 242 -11.98 -4.58 22.62
N LYS A 243 -12.08 -3.75 23.68
CA LYS A 243 -11.11 -3.70 24.80
C LYS A 243 -10.58 -5.08 25.17
N GLY A 244 -9.27 -5.14 25.41
CA GLY A 244 -8.45 -6.35 25.42
C GLY A 244 -9.01 -7.59 26.14
N ALA A 245 -8.64 -8.74 25.57
CA ALA A 245 -8.25 -9.89 26.36
C ALA A 245 -6.87 -9.62 26.99
#